data_AF-A0A0W1AUT5-F1
#
_entry.id   AF-A0A0W1AUT5-F1
#
_cell.length_a   1.000
_cell.length_b   1.000
_cell.length_c   1.000
_cell.angle_alpha   90.00
_cell.angle_beta   90.00
_cell.angle_gamma   90.00
#
_symmetry.space_group_name_H-M   'P 1'
#
loop_
_entity.id
_entity.type
_entity.pdbx_description
1 polymer ?
#
loop_
_entity_poly.entity_id
_entity_poly.type
_entity_poly.pdbx_seq_one_letter_code
_entity_poly.pdbx_strand_id
1 'polypeptide(L)' 'MSTKVSNGDRFGKEQIVNSSLFTAKEKDVLNVILQDDKNYTIEEAKQSMGLFINKEVLN' A
#
# COMPACT_ATOMS: atom_id res chain seq x y z
N MET A 1 -18.98 -1.04 18.23
CA MET A 1 -19.21 -1.06 16.78
C MET A 1 -17.88 -1.36 16.13
N SER A 2 -17.61 -2.63 15.82
CA SER A 2 -16.36 -3.04 15.19
C SER A 2 -16.55 -2.95 13.69
N THR A 3 -16.08 -1.86 13.07
CA THR A 3 -16.13 -1.71 11.62
C THR A 3 -15.19 -2.73 11.00
N LYS A 4 -15.82 -3.82 10.57
CA LYS A 4 -15.32 -4.82 9.65
C LYS A 4 -14.76 -4.09 8.43
N VAL A 5 -13.44 -3.94 8.37
CA VAL A 5 -12.73 -3.57 7.15
C VAL A 5 -13.16 -4.58 6.08
N SER A 6 -14.03 -4.14 5.18
CA SER A 6 -14.53 -5.00 4.13
C SER A 6 -13.40 -5.12 3.13
N ASN A 7 -13.03 -6.35 2.80
CA ASN A 7 -11.85 -6.71 1.99
C ASN A 7 -11.93 -6.25 0.50
N GLY A 8 -12.72 -5.21 0.22
CA GLY A 8 -12.91 -4.58 -1.09
C GLY A 8 -12.96 -3.06 -1.03
N ASP A 9 -12.73 -2.43 0.12
CA ASP A 9 -12.59 -0.98 0.22
C ASP A 9 -11.30 -0.55 -0.51
N ARG A 10 -11.48 0.23 -1.58
CA ARG A 10 -10.37 0.79 -2.35
C ARG A 10 -9.95 2.09 -1.68
N PHE A 11 -8.73 2.11 -1.16
CA PHE A 11 -8.15 3.26 -0.51
C PHE A 11 -7.29 4.03 -1.51
N GLY A 12 -7.38 5.36 -1.49
CA GLY A 12 -6.44 6.21 -2.23
C GLY A 12 -5.03 6.07 -1.64
N LYS A 13 -4.00 6.35 -2.44
CA LYS A 13 -2.61 6.22 -1.99
C LYS A 13 -2.36 6.88 -0.64
N GLU A 14 -2.95 8.05 -0.40
CA GLU A 14 -2.77 8.80 0.84
C GLU A 14 -3.28 8.05 2.07
N GLN A 15 -4.40 7.32 1.96
CA GLN A 15 -4.95 6.51 3.04
C GLN A 15 -4.07 5.28 3.33
N ILE A 16 -3.50 4.68 2.28
CA ILE A 16 -2.60 3.54 2.40
C ILE A 16 -1.26 4.00 3.01
N VAL A 17 -0.68 5.08 2.49
CA VAL A 17 0.59 5.67 2.94
C VAL A 17 0.48 6.30 4.33
N ASN A 18 -0.67 6.88 4.69
CA ASN A 18 -0.91 7.35 6.06
C ASN A 18 -1.24 6.23 7.05
N SER A 19 -1.49 5.01 6.58
CA SER A 19 -1.74 3.89 7.47
C SER A 19 -0.52 3.58 8.34
N SER A 20 -0.77 3.23 9.61
CA SER A 20 0.25 2.72 10.53
C SER A 20 0.75 1.32 10.15
N LEU A 21 0.24 0.73 9.07
CA LEU A 21 0.63 -0.58 8.56
C LEU A 21 1.99 -0.58 7.85
N PHE A 22 2.50 0.58 7.44
CA PHE A 22 3.71 0.70 6.63
C PHE A 22 4.77 1.57 7.31
N THR A 23 6.04 1.18 7.18
CA THR A 23 7.20 1.98 7.64
C THR A 23 7.51 3.15 6.70
N ALA A 24 8.31 4.12 7.14
CA ALA A 24 8.63 5.31 6.34
C ALA A 24 9.19 4.99 4.93
N LYS A 25 10.02 3.94 4.81
CA LYS A 25 10.52 3.44 3.52
C LYS A 25 9.41 2.82 2.66
N GLU A 26 8.51 2.06 3.28
CA GLU A 26 7.38 1.43 2.59
C GLU A 26 6.39 2.48 2.10
N LYS A 27 6.17 3.53 2.90
CA LYS A 27 5.36 4.70 2.54
C LYS A 27 5.90 5.43 1.33
N ASP A 28 7.22 5.61 1.25
CA ASP A 28 7.87 6.25 0.11
C ASP A 28 7.72 5.40 -1.16
N VAL A 29 8.00 4.10 -1.07
CA VAL A 29 7.81 3.14 -2.18
C VAL A 29 6.34 3.10 -2.61
N LEU A 30 5.41 2.98 -1.67
CA LEU A 30 3.96 3.00 -1.94
C LEU A 30 3.53 4.30 -2.62
N ASN A 31 4.04 5.44 -2.18
CA ASN A 31 3.75 6.73 -2.79
C ASN A 31 4.31 6.85 -4.23
N VAL A 32 5.39 6.13 -4.56
CA VAL A 32 5.99 6.08 -5.90
C VAL A 32 5.26 5.08 -6.81
N ILE A 33 4.89 3.90 -6.30
CA ILE A 33 4.24 2.85 -7.12
C ILE A 33 2.73 3.04 -7.26
N LEU A 34 2.06 3.67 -6.29
CA LEU A 34 0.63 3.93 -6.33
C LEU A 34 0.37 5.30 -6.95
N GLN A 35 -0.50 5.35 -7.95
CA GLN A 35 -0.94 6.61 -8.54
C GLN A 35 -2.06 7.25 -7.71
N ASP A 36 -2.04 8.57 -7.50
CA ASP A 36 -3.13 9.31 -6.81
C ASP A 36 -4.50 9.12 -7.45
N ASP A 37 -4.52 9.00 -8.78
CA ASP A 37 -5.73 8.89 -9.58
C ASP A 37 -6.35 7.49 -9.53
N LYS A 38 -5.71 6.56 -8.80
CA LYS A 38 -6.15 5.17 -8.66
C LYS A 38 -6.30 4.80 -7.19
N ASN A 39 -7.38 4.10 -6.92
CA ASN A 39 -7.63 3.52 -5.61
C ASN A 39 -7.19 2.07 -5.64
N TYR A 40 -6.49 1.64 -4.60
CA TYR A 40 -5.95 0.29 -4.45
C TYR A 40 -6.45 -0.31 -3.14
N THR A 41 -6.51 -1.63 -3.04
CA THR A 41 -6.72 -2.25 -1.73
C THR A 41 -5.39 -2.26 -0.96
N ILE A 42 -5.48 -2.32 0.38
CA ILE A 42 -4.31 -2.49 1.24
C ILE A 42 -3.50 -3.73 0.82
N GLU A 43 -4.18 -4.79 0.38
CA GLU A 43 -3.55 -6.02 -0.11
C GLU A 43 -2.79 -5.80 -1.42
N GLU A 44 -3.40 -5.17 -2.44
CA GLU A 44 -2.73 -4.86 -3.72
C GLU A 44 -1.50 -3.96 -3.53
N ALA A 45 -1.65 -2.95 -2.68
CA ALA A 45 -0.58 -2.02 -2.34
C ALA A 45 0.58 -2.73 -1.65
N LYS A 46 0.27 -3.54 -0.62
CA LYS A 46 1.27 -4.31 0.12
C LYS A 46 1.95 -5.36 -0.77
N GLN A 47 1.21 -5.97 -1.69
CA GLN A 47 1.77 -6.94 -2.64
C GLN A 47 2.67 -6.27 -3.68
N SER A 48 2.25 -5.15 -4.26
CA SER A 48 3.05 -4.39 -5.24
C SER A 48 4.34 -3.84 -4.61
N MET A 49 4.24 -3.31 -3.40
CA MET A 49 5.38 -2.85 -2.61
C MET A 49 6.30 -4.02 -2.22
N GLY A 50 5.73 -5.13 -1.75
CA GLY A 50 6.50 -6.33 -1.41
C GLY A 50 7.25 -6.88 -2.62
N LEU A 51 6.62 -6.90 -3.80
CA LEU A 51 7.28 -7.25 -5.06
C LEU A 51 8.38 -6.26 -5.42
N PHE A 52 8.18 -4.95 -5.20
CA PHE A 52 9.18 -3.92 -5.47
C PHE A 52 10.42 -4.08 -4.57
N ILE A 53 10.22 -4.20 -3.25
CA ILE A 53 11.29 -4.36 -2.26
C ILE A 53 11.99 -5.71 -2.40
N ASN A 54 11.24 -6.80 -2.64
CA ASN A 54 11.82 -8.13 -2.79
C ASN A 54 12.60 -8.28 -4.09
N LYS A 55 12.20 -7.57 -5.16
CA LYS A 55 12.96 -7.51 -6.42
C LYS A 55 14.30 -6.80 -6.24
N GLU A 56 14.45 -5.86 -5.30
CA GLU A 56 15.76 -5.31 -4.92
C GLU A 56 16.62 -6.27 -4.09
N VAL A 57 16.03 -7.18 -3.32
CA VAL A 57 16.75 -8.12 -2.45
C VAL A 57 17.40 -9.30 -3.20
N LEU A 58 17.00 -9.57 -4.45
CA LEU A 58 17.59 -10.64 -5.26
C LEU A 58 18.74 -10.20 -6.18
N ASN A 59 19.31 -9.00 -6.00
CA ASN A 59 20.45 -8.54 -6.80
C ASN A 59 21.75 -8.42 -6.01
#